data_AF-A0A4Y9T4Y6-F1
#
_entry.id   AF-A0A4Y9T4Y6-F1
#
_cell.length_a   1.000
_cell.length_b   1.000
_cell.length_c   1.000
_cell.angle_alpha   90.00
_cell.angle_beta   90.00
_cell.angle_gamma   90.00
#
_symmetry.space_group_name_H-M   'P 1'
#
loop_
_entity.id
_entity.type
_entity.pdbx_description
1 polymer ?
#
loop_
_entity_poly.entity_id
_entity_poly.type
_entity_poly.pdbx_seq_one_letter_code
_entity_poly.pdbx_strand_id
1 'polypeptide(L)'
;MRYALAIAAAALCAGTAFADEPAACYIAKDPTGDFVSSKVQPAEADPGTGGQIKKLMRQYYRETNKCIRKHMEREGGWPNGAAIEYGLRISPEGKLTQVSVVEVKNNNDAMLMACIGRTICEWQLEAKADGQERLVKVPVSMAELVWHHETFKQ
;
A
#
# COMPACT_ATOMS: atom_id res chain seq x y z
N MET A 1 49.31 41.82 20.96
CA MET A 1 50.13 40.86 20.17
C MET A 1 49.54 39.48 20.46
N ARG A 2 48.87 38.80 19.51
CA ARG A 2 49.40 37.66 18.70
C ARG A 2 50.32 36.75 19.54
N TYR A 3 50.06 35.45 19.81
CA TYR A 3 49.91 34.28 18.91
C TYR A 3 49.19 33.13 19.69
N ALA A 4 48.19 32.40 19.14
CA ALA A 4 48.24 31.13 18.37
C ALA A 4 48.80 29.93 19.19
N LEU A 5 48.33 28.66 19.21
CA LEU A 5 47.53 27.75 18.36
C LEU A 5 46.89 26.69 19.29
N ALA A 6 45.60 26.31 19.16
CA ALA A 6 45.04 25.20 18.36
C ALA A 6 45.65 23.79 18.59
N ILE A 7 44.90 22.85 19.20
CA ILE A 7 44.84 21.42 18.81
C ILE A 7 43.41 20.88 18.97
N ALA A 8 43.02 20.11 17.96
CA ALA A 8 41.75 19.48 17.67
C ALA A 8 41.12 18.62 18.78
N ALA A 9 39.79 18.62 18.79
CA ALA A 9 39.03 17.39 19.03
C ALA A 9 38.00 17.25 17.90
N ALA A 10 38.32 16.37 16.97
CA ALA A 10 37.33 15.81 16.05
C ALA A 10 36.31 15.03 16.90
N ALA A 11 35.07 15.50 16.93
CA ALA A 11 33.94 14.65 17.26
C ALA A 11 33.15 14.45 15.97
N LEU A 12 33.39 13.29 15.36
CA LEU A 12 32.44 12.69 14.44
C LEU A 12 31.08 12.62 15.14
N CYS A 13 30.11 13.38 14.65
CA CYS A 13 28.76 12.87 14.51
C CYS A 13 28.43 12.92 13.03
N ALA A 14 28.95 11.89 12.34
CA ALA A 14 28.34 11.38 11.14
C ALA A 14 26.87 11.05 11.48
N GLY A 15 25.98 11.95 11.10
CA GLY A 15 24.56 11.70 10.91
C GLY A 15 24.22 12.28 9.55
N THR A 16 24.87 11.78 8.51
CA THR A 16 24.46 12.03 7.13
C THR A 16 23.00 11.66 7.02
N ALA A 17 22.19 12.65 6.64
CA ALA A 17 20.91 12.53 5.98
C ALA A 17 20.29 11.13 6.07
N PHE A 18 19.27 10.96 6.93
CA PHE A 18 18.13 10.19 6.46
C PHE A 18 17.63 10.96 5.24
N ALA A 19 18.17 10.58 4.08
CA ALA A 19 17.49 10.83 2.84
C ALA A 19 16.06 10.38 3.10
N ASP A 20 15.13 11.32 2.95
CA ASP A 20 13.71 11.06 2.79
C ASP A 20 13.53 10.15 1.57
N GLU A 21 14.04 8.91 1.61
CA GLU A 21 13.34 7.85 0.93
C GLU A 21 11.96 7.88 1.56
N PRO A 22 10.90 8.23 0.79
CA PRO A 22 9.57 8.22 1.32
C PRO A 22 9.39 6.85 1.95
N ALA A 23 9.15 6.81 3.27
CA ALA A 23 8.94 5.57 3.99
C ALA A 23 8.03 4.72 3.10
N ALA A 24 8.54 3.57 2.65
CA ALA A 24 7.86 2.80 1.63
C ALA A 24 6.43 2.59 2.11
N CYS A 25 5.45 3.20 1.43
CA CYS A 25 4.09 3.25 1.96
C CYS A 25 3.57 1.82 2.19
N TYR A 26 4.07 0.84 1.42
CA TYR A 26 3.83 -0.56 1.68
C TYR A 26 4.71 -1.08 2.81
N ILE A 27 4.05 -1.57 3.87
CA ILE A 27 4.69 -2.22 5.01
C ILE A 27 4.16 -3.65 5.12
N ALA A 28 5.04 -4.63 4.96
CA ALA A 28 4.68 -6.06 4.97
C ALA A 28 4.12 -6.52 6.32
N LYS A 29 4.64 -5.98 7.42
CA LYS A 29 4.16 -6.23 8.78
C LYS A 29 3.87 -4.89 9.43
N ASP A 30 2.59 -4.58 9.61
CA ASP A 30 2.14 -3.35 10.25
C ASP A 30 2.71 -3.23 11.69
N PRO A 31 3.49 -2.19 12.00
CA PRO A 31 4.05 -1.98 13.33
C PRO A 31 3.02 -1.45 14.32
N THR A 32 1.91 -0.89 13.85
CA THR A 32 0.88 -0.26 14.70
C THR A 32 -0.11 -1.25 15.27
N GLY A 33 -0.31 -2.38 14.60
CA GLY A 33 -1.34 -3.37 14.93
C GLY A 33 -2.76 -2.90 14.60
N ASP A 34 -2.89 -1.90 13.74
CA ASP A 34 -4.17 -1.37 13.27
C ASP A 34 -4.69 -2.10 12.04
N PHE A 35 -3.80 -2.73 11.26
CA PHE A 35 -4.15 -3.44 10.04
C PHE A 35 -4.57 -4.89 10.33
N VAL A 36 -5.67 -5.02 11.08
CA VAL A 36 -6.34 -6.30 11.37
C VAL A 36 -7.81 -6.22 10.98
N SER A 37 -8.40 -7.33 10.54
CA SER A 37 -9.74 -7.35 9.93
C SER A 37 -10.86 -6.76 10.82
N SER A 38 -10.68 -6.75 12.14
CA SER A 38 -11.63 -6.18 13.12
C SER A 38 -11.53 -4.66 13.29
N LYS A 39 -10.42 -4.04 12.89
CA LYS A 39 -10.17 -2.60 13.03
C LYS A 39 -10.28 -1.83 11.72
N VAL A 40 -10.14 -2.51 10.58
CA VAL A 40 -10.18 -1.89 9.26
C VAL A 40 -11.58 -2.01 8.66
N GLN A 41 -12.19 -0.87 8.31
CA GLN A 41 -13.54 -0.86 7.74
C GLN A 41 -13.52 -1.21 6.24
N PRO A 42 -14.54 -1.89 5.71
CA PRO A 42 -14.71 -2.02 4.26
C PRO A 42 -14.70 -0.66 3.57
N ALA A 43 -14.05 -0.55 2.41
CA ALA A 43 -14.07 0.68 1.61
C ALA A 43 -15.48 1.16 1.28
N GLU A 44 -16.43 0.22 1.16
CA GLU A 44 -17.85 0.47 0.85
C GLU A 44 -18.63 1.09 2.01
N ALA A 45 -18.07 1.12 3.23
CA ALA A 45 -18.70 1.79 4.37
C ALA A 45 -18.84 3.30 4.15
N ASP A 46 -17.97 3.89 3.30
CA ASP A 46 -18.04 5.27 2.83
C ASP A 46 -18.24 5.25 1.30
N PRO A 47 -19.43 5.60 0.78
CA PRO A 47 -19.70 5.52 -0.66
C PRO A 47 -18.76 6.35 -1.54
N GLY A 48 -18.28 7.49 -1.04
CA GLY A 48 -17.37 8.36 -1.77
C GLY A 48 -15.98 7.73 -1.91
N THR A 49 -15.43 7.27 -0.79
CA THR A 49 -14.13 6.59 -0.71
C THR A 49 -14.18 5.26 -1.49
N GLY A 50 -15.23 4.45 -1.31
CA GLY A 50 -15.43 3.21 -2.05
C GLY A 50 -15.54 3.43 -3.56
N GLY A 51 -16.25 4.46 -4.01
CA GLY A 51 -16.33 4.84 -5.41
C GLY A 51 -14.97 5.21 -6.02
N GLN A 52 -14.16 5.96 -5.28
CA GLN A 52 -12.79 6.34 -5.69
C GLN A 52 -11.86 5.13 -5.75
N ILE A 53 -11.88 4.27 -4.71
CA ILE A 53 -11.09 3.03 -4.68
C ILE A 53 -11.44 2.13 -5.86
N LYS A 54 -12.73 1.95 -6.17
CA LYS A 54 -13.15 1.17 -7.33
C LYS A 54 -12.68 1.77 -8.66
N LYS A 55 -12.59 3.10 -8.76
CA LYS A 55 -12.02 3.77 -9.93
C LYS A 55 -10.51 3.52 -10.02
N LEU A 56 -9.78 3.64 -8.91
CA LEU A 56 -8.33 3.42 -8.83
C LEU A 56 -7.96 1.96 -9.12
N MET A 57 -8.70 0.99 -8.58
CA MET A 57 -8.52 -0.43 -8.90
C MET A 57 -8.62 -0.69 -10.40
N ARG A 58 -9.55 -0.03 -11.11
CA ARG A 58 -9.69 -0.12 -12.56
C ARG A 58 -8.54 0.57 -13.29
N GLN A 59 -8.15 1.76 -12.84
CA GLN A 59 -7.05 2.51 -13.45
C GLN A 59 -5.72 1.77 -13.37
N TYR A 60 -5.44 1.12 -12.23
CA TYR A 60 -4.19 0.38 -11.98
C TYR A 60 -4.31 -1.13 -12.23
N TYR A 61 -5.41 -1.57 -12.86
CA TYR A 61 -5.68 -2.98 -13.13
C TYR A 61 -4.54 -3.66 -13.90
N ARG A 62 -3.97 -2.97 -14.90
CA ARG A 62 -2.89 -3.50 -15.72
C ARG A 62 -1.63 -3.74 -14.90
N GLU A 63 -1.31 -2.84 -13.98
CA GLU A 63 -0.14 -2.89 -13.09
C GLU A 63 -0.28 -4.03 -12.09
N THR A 64 -1.44 -4.12 -11.43
CA THR A 64 -1.79 -5.22 -10.53
C THR A 64 -1.72 -6.58 -11.26
N ASN A 65 -2.25 -6.66 -12.49
CA ASN A 65 -2.18 -7.89 -13.28
C ASN A 65 -0.76 -8.26 -13.73
N LYS A 66 0.15 -7.30 -13.91
CA LYS A 66 1.56 -7.63 -14.15
C LYS A 66 2.17 -8.32 -12.94
N CYS A 67 1.83 -7.89 -11.72
CA CYS A 67 2.28 -8.55 -10.48
C CYS A 67 1.75 -9.98 -10.39
N ILE A 68 0.45 -10.17 -10.62
CA ILE A 68 -0.21 -11.48 -10.57
C ILE A 68 0.35 -12.42 -11.64
N ARG A 69 0.48 -11.94 -12.89
CA ARG A 69 1.02 -12.76 -13.98
C ARG A 69 2.44 -13.23 -13.67
N LYS A 70 3.31 -12.35 -13.17
CA LYS A 70 4.67 -12.72 -12.74
C LYS A 70 4.68 -13.78 -11.64
N HIS A 71 3.73 -13.71 -10.70
CA HIS A 71 3.56 -14.76 -9.69
C HIS A 71 3.12 -16.07 -10.34
N MET A 72 2.11 -16.06 -11.20
CA MET A 72 1.64 -17.27 -11.90
C MET A 72 2.72 -17.91 -12.77
N GLU A 73 3.55 -17.11 -13.46
CA GLU A 73 4.69 -17.58 -14.25
C GLU A 73 5.76 -18.27 -13.38
N ARG A 74 5.92 -17.84 -12.12
CA ARG A 74 6.87 -18.40 -11.17
C ARG A 74 6.33 -19.63 -10.44
N GLU A 75 5.09 -19.56 -9.95
CA GLU A 75 4.49 -20.58 -9.07
C GLU A 75 3.64 -21.61 -9.85
N GLY A 76 3.50 -21.46 -11.17
CA GLY A 76 2.79 -22.41 -12.03
C GLY A 76 1.26 -22.24 -12.07
N GLY A 77 0.71 -21.18 -11.48
CA GLY A 77 -0.71 -20.86 -11.54
C GLY A 77 -1.18 -19.91 -10.43
N TRP A 78 -2.46 -19.54 -10.45
CA TRP A 78 -3.10 -18.85 -9.32
C TRP A 78 -3.76 -19.89 -8.41
N PRO A 79 -3.46 -19.92 -7.10
CA PRO A 79 -4.07 -20.92 -6.22
C PRO A 79 -5.59 -20.75 -6.11
N ASN A 80 -6.31 -21.87 -6.04
CA ASN A 80 -7.77 -21.84 -5.90
C ASN A 80 -8.19 -21.17 -4.59
N GLY A 81 -9.08 -20.19 -4.71
CA GLY A 81 -9.53 -19.39 -3.56
C GLY A 81 -8.49 -18.42 -3.02
N ALA A 82 -7.39 -18.16 -3.75
CA ALA A 82 -6.42 -17.16 -3.32
C ALA A 82 -6.99 -15.75 -3.40
N ALA A 83 -6.86 -15.03 -2.28
CA ALA A 83 -7.27 -13.64 -2.12
C ALA A 83 -6.32 -12.93 -1.16
N ILE A 84 -6.09 -11.65 -1.39
CA ILE A 84 -5.26 -10.80 -0.53
C ILE A 84 -6.10 -9.57 -0.18
N GLU A 85 -6.30 -9.32 1.11
CA GLU A 85 -6.91 -8.08 1.59
C GLU A 85 -5.81 -7.12 2.05
N TYR A 86 -5.84 -5.91 1.51
CA TYR A 86 -4.97 -4.81 1.93
C TYR A 86 -5.76 -3.83 2.76
N GLY A 87 -5.19 -3.36 3.87
CA GLY A 87 -5.62 -2.15 4.53
C GLY A 87 -4.90 -0.95 3.93
N LEU A 88 -5.57 0.19 3.93
CA LEU A 88 -5.10 1.48 3.46
C LEU A 88 -5.29 2.51 4.57
N ARG A 89 -4.21 3.16 4.97
CA ARG A 89 -4.26 4.38 5.78
C ARG A 89 -4.18 5.58 4.84
N ILE A 90 -5.26 6.35 4.80
CA ILE A 90 -5.42 7.50 3.92
C ILE A 90 -5.42 8.75 4.78
N SER A 91 -4.46 9.64 4.55
CA SER A 91 -4.37 10.92 5.25
C SER A 91 -5.59 11.82 4.98
N PRO A 92 -5.79 12.88 5.79
CA PRO A 92 -6.82 13.89 5.54
C PRO A 92 -6.75 14.50 4.13
N GLU A 93 -5.55 14.65 3.58
CA GLU A 93 -5.29 15.19 2.23
C GLU A 93 -5.54 14.15 1.12
N GLY A 94 -5.92 12.92 1.47
CA GLY A 94 -6.20 11.85 0.53
C GLY A 94 -4.97 11.08 0.06
N LYS A 95 -3.79 11.33 0.65
CA LYS A 95 -2.57 10.59 0.33
C LYS A 95 -2.54 9.26 1.08
N LEU A 96 -2.07 8.19 0.44
CA LEU A 96 -1.78 6.94 1.14
C LEU A 96 -0.48 7.07 1.95
N THR A 97 -0.61 6.91 3.26
CA THR A 97 0.52 6.96 4.20
C THR A 97 0.99 5.56 4.58
N GLN A 98 0.11 4.57 4.54
CA GLN A 98 0.48 3.18 4.76
C GLN A 98 -0.46 2.22 4.02
N VAL A 99 0.10 1.15 3.46
CA VAL A 99 -0.59 -0.01 2.89
C VAL A 99 0.00 -1.26 3.52
N SER A 100 -0.83 -2.09 4.13
CA SER A 100 -0.37 -3.34 4.74
C SER A 100 -1.36 -4.46 4.44
N VAL A 101 -0.87 -5.69 4.42
CA VAL A 101 -1.73 -6.87 4.27
C VAL A 101 -2.51 -7.05 5.56
N VAL A 102 -3.84 -7.19 5.44
CA VAL A 102 -4.77 -7.44 6.55
C VAL A 102 -5.08 -8.92 6.65
N GLU A 103 -5.35 -9.58 5.52
CA GLU A 103 -5.69 -10.99 5.46
C GLU A 103 -5.17 -11.60 4.15
N VAL A 104 -4.75 -12.86 4.22
CA VAL A 104 -4.37 -13.65 3.04
C VAL A 104 -5.06 -14.99 3.09
N LYS A 105 -5.68 -15.37 1.99
CA LYS A 105 -6.30 -16.69 1.79
C LYS A 105 -5.51 -17.43 0.73
N ASN A 106 -5.13 -18.68 1.02
CA ASN A 106 -4.51 -19.62 0.08
C ASN A 106 -3.35 -19.05 -0.77
N ASN A 107 -2.57 -18.11 -0.22
CA ASN A 107 -1.37 -17.55 -0.84
C ASN A 107 -0.39 -17.17 0.29
N ASN A 108 0.92 -17.18 0.03
CA ASN A 108 1.94 -16.72 0.99
C ASN A 108 3.13 -16.05 0.28
N ASP A 109 2.88 -15.51 -0.91
CA ASP A 109 3.92 -14.93 -1.73
C ASP A 109 4.22 -13.48 -1.36
N ALA A 110 5.27 -13.27 -0.57
CA ALA A 110 5.68 -11.93 -0.14
C ALA A 110 6.06 -11.00 -1.31
N MET A 111 6.58 -11.55 -2.42
CA MET A 111 6.94 -10.74 -3.60
C MET A 111 5.70 -10.24 -4.33
N LEU A 112 4.68 -11.09 -4.49
CA LEU A 112 3.37 -10.71 -5.01
C LEU A 112 2.76 -9.64 -4.12
N MET A 113 2.74 -9.88 -2.80
CA MET A 113 2.13 -8.97 -1.84
C MET A 113 2.78 -7.58 -1.89
N ALA A 114 4.11 -7.53 -1.96
CA ALA A 114 4.86 -6.28 -2.08
C ALA A 114 4.65 -5.59 -3.43
N CYS A 115 4.57 -6.33 -4.54
CA CYS A 115 4.33 -5.75 -5.86
C CYS A 115 2.97 -5.05 -5.95
N ILE A 116 1.91 -5.72 -5.48
CA ILE A 116 0.56 -5.14 -5.45
C ILE A 116 0.50 -4.01 -4.43
N GLY A 117 1.01 -4.20 -3.21
CA GLY A 117 0.99 -3.17 -2.17
C GLY A 117 1.68 -1.87 -2.59
N ARG A 118 2.83 -1.97 -3.29
CA ARG A 118 3.53 -0.81 -3.87
C ARG A 118 2.74 -0.17 -5.01
N THR A 119 2.04 -0.94 -5.82
CA THR A 119 1.15 -0.40 -6.86
C THR A 119 0.02 0.42 -6.23
N ILE A 120 -0.54 -0.04 -5.11
CA ILE A 120 -1.58 0.67 -4.38
C ILE A 120 -1.04 1.97 -3.78
N CYS A 121 0.19 1.99 -3.29
CA CYS A 121 0.80 3.20 -2.72
C CYS A 121 0.89 4.40 -3.66
N GLU A 122 0.81 4.17 -4.97
CA GLU A 122 0.78 5.23 -5.99
C GLU A 122 -0.62 5.90 -6.11
N TRP A 123 -1.62 5.41 -5.38
CA TRP A 123 -2.97 5.97 -5.44
C TRP A 123 -3.06 7.26 -4.64
N GLN A 124 -3.79 8.21 -5.23
CA GLN A 124 -4.19 9.44 -4.58
C GLN A 124 -5.72 9.50 -4.57
N LEU A 125 -6.29 9.66 -3.38
CA LEU A 125 -7.71 9.90 -3.18
C LEU A 125 -7.96 11.40 -2.95
N GLU A 126 -9.22 11.79 -3.03
CA GLU A 126 -9.64 13.14 -2.65
C GLU A 126 -9.53 13.33 -1.13
N ALA A 127 -9.20 14.56 -0.75
CA ALA A 127 -9.18 14.98 0.64
C ALA A 127 -10.58 14.89 1.26
N LYS A 128 -10.64 14.55 2.55
CA LYS A 128 -11.91 14.47 3.28
C LYS A 128 -12.20 15.80 3.95
N ALA A 129 -13.42 16.30 3.80
CA ALA A 129 -13.83 17.60 4.33
C ALA A 129 -13.80 17.67 5.88
N ASP A 130 -13.92 16.53 6.55
CA ASP A 130 -13.86 16.43 8.02
C ASP A 130 -12.42 16.43 8.58
N GLY A 131 -11.41 16.42 7.71
CA GLY A 131 -10.00 16.39 8.09
C GLY A 131 -9.56 15.11 8.78
N GLN A 132 -10.34 14.03 8.72
CA GLN A 132 -10.03 12.77 9.41
C GLN A 132 -9.23 11.80 8.53
N GLU A 133 -8.32 11.07 9.16
CA GLU A 133 -7.70 9.89 8.59
C GLU A 133 -8.76 8.80 8.34
N ARG A 134 -8.57 8.01 7.28
CA ARG A 134 -9.38 6.84 6.99
C ARG A 134 -8.51 5.59 7.04
N LEU A 135 -9.01 4.54 7.68
CA LEU A 135 -8.43 3.21 7.67
C LEU A 135 -9.42 2.23 7.04
N VAL A 136 -9.18 1.87 5.79
CA VAL A 136 -10.13 1.07 4.98
C VAL A 136 -9.46 -0.17 4.38
N LYS A 137 -10.24 -1.21 4.09
CA LYS A 137 -9.74 -2.43 3.45
C LYS A 137 -10.20 -2.53 2.01
N VAL A 138 -9.32 -3.07 1.18
CA VAL A 138 -9.50 -3.27 -0.25
C VAL A 138 -9.14 -4.72 -0.58
N PRO A 139 -10.08 -5.49 -1.13
CA PRO A 139 -9.82 -6.85 -1.54
C PRO A 139 -9.13 -6.87 -2.92
N VAL A 140 -8.18 -7.80 -3.08
CA VAL A 140 -7.56 -8.12 -4.36
C VAL A 140 -7.65 -9.62 -4.56
N SER A 141 -8.57 -10.04 -5.42
CA SER A 141 -8.73 -11.44 -5.84
C SER A 141 -8.82 -11.55 -7.36
N MET A 142 -8.45 -12.71 -7.91
CA MET A 142 -8.68 -12.99 -9.34
C MET A 142 -10.16 -12.90 -9.71
N ALA A 143 -11.07 -13.30 -8.84
CA ALA A 143 -12.51 -13.21 -9.08
C ALA A 143 -12.97 -11.75 -9.21
N GLU A 144 -12.52 -10.85 -8.35
CA GLU A 144 -12.86 -9.42 -8.44
C GLU A 144 -12.17 -8.74 -9.65
N LEU A 145 -10.93 -9.14 -9.96
CA LEU A 145 -10.20 -8.64 -11.13
C LEU A 145 -10.86 -9.09 -12.45
N VAL A 146 -11.35 -10.33 -12.53
CA VAL A 146 -12.06 -10.87 -13.70
C VAL A 146 -13.48 -10.32 -13.80
N TRP A 147 -14.22 -10.24 -12.68
CA TRP A 147 -15.59 -9.73 -12.65
C TRP A 147 -15.67 -8.26 -13.09
N HIS A 148 -14.66 -7.44 -12.76
CA HIS A 148 -14.56 -6.05 -13.21
C HIS A 148 -14.20 -5.89 -14.70
N HIS A 149 -13.65 -6.91 -15.36
CA HIS A 149 -13.42 -6.90 -16.81
C HIS A 149 -14.68 -7.28 -17.60
N GLU A 150 -15.54 -8.14 -17.06
CA GLU A 150 -16.74 -8.62 -17.74
C GLU A 150 -17.96 -7.70 -17.57
N THR A 151 -18.11 -7.02 -16.43
CA THR A 151 -19.25 -6.11 -16.18
C THR A 151 -19.22 -4.79 -16.98
N PHE A 152 -18.14 -4.49 -17.71
CA PHE A 152 -17.97 -3.21 -18.43
C PHE A 152 -17.67 -3.38 -19.94
N LYS A 153 -17.85 -4.59 -20.49
CA LYS A 153 -17.91 -4.82 -21.95
C LYS A 153 -19.35 -4.70 -22.52
N GLN A 154 -20.31 -4.26 -21.71
CA GLN A 154 -21.67 -3.91 -22.14
C GLN A 154 -21.82 -2.40 -22.26
#